data_AF-A0AAV1ZJE6-F1
#
_entry.id   AF-A0AAV1ZJE6-F1
#
_cell.length_a   1.000
_cell.length_b   1.000
_cell.length_c   1.000
_cell.angle_alpha   90.00
_cell.angle_beta   90.00
_cell.angle_gamma   90.00
#
_symmetry.space_group_name_H-M   'P 1'
#
loop_
_entity.id
_entity.type
_entity.pdbx_description
1 polymer ?
#
loop_
_entity_poly.entity_id
_entity_poly.type
_entity_poly.pdbx_seq_one_letter_code
_entity_poly.pdbx_strand_id
1 'polypeptide(L)'
;MKEHLTHFPHAVDPDVIKRITHLKEEVEELQQQVQKERENYQLAAQSDIGGVSAVPYFSINDMFQLNHEDASYLLTLEVQTAIDNVLIQSDVPVDLLDSERNSAVVSYSSCDPESDGNFLLATYRCQANTTRLEVKIRSIEGQYGTLQAYITPRLQPKCCQIRQYQIKPLSLHCRTHTFDETRPLNTLTLRGAFALAEIHSWIVFCMPEVPERMPPGECATFYFKSTFLDTVLYCYYKKGESVFKSDNISTISILKDVLTREATKKKISLDISFDINEESVPHMLRFIHPKLEYQLLLAKKVQVIDALKDLKVHENDLSFLAPEYQEILNSSDQLQLEYKRQPCHLERLFGMITDLYIDVYKFKGINVKSKVPSLLQILNNYDLETLISFFQAKR
;
A
#
# COMPACT_ATOMS: atom_id res chain seq x y z
N MET A 1 61.00 12.51 26.35
CA MET A 1 60.05 12.64 27.47
C MET A 1 58.77 11.96 27.04
N LYS A 2 58.43 10.85 27.70
CA LYS A 2 57.21 10.07 27.44
C LYS A 2 56.07 10.72 28.21
N GLU A 3 55.10 11.29 27.52
CA GLU A 3 53.84 11.69 28.15
C GLU A 3 52.84 10.55 28.06
N HIS A 4 52.50 10.04 29.25
CA HIS A 4 51.41 9.11 29.49
C HIS A 4 50.07 9.87 29.39
N LEU A 5 49.32 9.63 28.32
CA LEU A 5 47.87 9.83 28.33
C LEU A 5 47.20 8.46 28.54
N THR A 6 47.18 8.03 29.81
CA THR A 6 46.27 6.98 30.27
C THR A 6 44.88 7.61 30.41
N HIS A 7 44.03 7.40 29.41
CA HIS A 7 42.61 7.67 29.50
C HIS A 7 42.03 6.65 30.51
N PHE A 8 41.64 7.11 31.69
CA PHE A 8 40.94 6.28 32.68
C PHE A 8 39.60 5.80 32.11
N PRO A 9 39.22 4.52 32.28
CA PRO A 9 37.86 4.08 31.98
C PRO A 9 36.94 4.70 33.04
N HIS A 10 35.84 5.32 32.59
CA HIS A 10 34.77 5.78 33.47
C HIS A 10 34.38 4.65 34.44
N ALA A 11 34.62 4.84 35.74
CA ALA A 11 34.16 3.93 36.77
C ALA A 11 32.64 3.89 36.71
N VAL A 12 32.10 2.72 36.35
CA VAL A 12 30.65 2.48 36.28
C VAL A 12 30.07 2.72 37.67
N ASP A 13 28.99 3.50 37.75
CA ASP A 13 28.31 3.87 39.00
C ASP A 13 28.04 2.63 39.88
N PRO A 14 28.46 2.62 41.17
CA PRO A 14 28.27 1.48 42.06
C PRO A 14 26.81 1.03 42.21
N ASP A 15 25.83 1.91 42.02
CA ASP A 15 24.41 1.52 42.05
C ASP A 15 23.99 0.75 40.79
N VAL A 16 24.61 1.04 39.63
CA VAL A 16 24.42 0.25 38.41
C VAL A 16 25.00 -1.15 38.59
N ILE A 17 26.16 -1.27 39.23
CA ILE A 17 26.79 -2.57 39.51
C ILE A 17 25.89 -3.44 40.40
N LYS A 18 25.35 -2.87 41.49
CA LYS A 18 24.40 -3.58 42.37
C LYS A 18 23.14 -4.04 41.65
N ARG A 19 22.60 -3.20 40.77
CA ARG A 19 21.40 -3.55 39.98
C ARG A 19 21.70 -4.68 38.99
N ILE A 20 22.88 -4.66 38.36
CA ILE A 20 23.32 -5.73 37.46
C ILE A 20 23.52 -7.05 38.23
N THR A 21 24.11 -7.03 39.42
CA THR A 21 24.29 -8.26 40.22
C THR A 21 22.95 -8.85 40.64
N HIS A 22 22.02 -8.01 41.09
CA HIS A 22 20.68 -8.48 41.45
C HIS A 22 19.92 -9.08 40.26
N LEU A 23 19.96 -8.41 39.09
CA LEU A 23 19.36 -8.94 37.87
C LEU A 23 19.99 -10.26 37.41
N LYS A 24 21.29 -10.47 37.65
CA LYS A 24 21.96 -11.74 37.31
C LYS A 24 21.44 -12.88 38.17
N GLU A 25 21.31 -12.66 39.48
CA GLU A 25 20.77 -13.64 40.41
C GLU A 25 19.31 -14.00 40.05
N GLU A 26 18.48 -12.99 39.78
CA GLU A 26 17.09 -13.19 39.37
C GLU A 26 16.98 -13.96 38.03
N VAL A 27 17.83 -13.63 37.05
CA VAL A 27 17.88 -14.35 35.77
C VAL A 27 18.29 -15.81 35.97
N GLU A 28 19.26 -16.10 36.85
CA GLU A 28 19.71 -17.46 37.12
C GLU A 28 18.61 -18.31 37.77
N GLU A 29 17.91 -17.76 38.78
CA GLU A 29 16.78 -18.41 39.44
C GLU A 29 15.65 -18.72 38.44
N LEU A 30 15.25 -17.72 37.65
CA LEU A 30 14.20 -17.88 36.64
C LEU A 30 14.60 -18.87 35.54
N GLN A 31 15.87 -18.90 35.13
CA GLN A 31 16.36 -19.86 34.14
C GLN A 31 16.26 -21.30 34.65
N GLN A 32 16.64 -21.57 35.90
CA GLN A 32 16.53 -22.89 36.51
C GLN A 32 15.06 -23.34 36.59
N GLN A 33 14.17 -22.44 37.01
CA GLN A 33 12.74 -22.72 37.09
C GLN A 33 12.13 -23.02 35.71
N VAL A 34 12.42 -22.20 34.70
CA VAL A 34 11.94 -22.40 33.33
C VAL A 34 12.47 -23.70 32.74
N GLN A 35 13.72 -24.06 32.99
CA GLN A 35 14.30 -25.31 32.49
C GLN A 35 13.58 -26.54 33.07
N LYS A 36 13.33 -26.53 34.38
CA LYS A 36 12.58 -27.60 35.06
C LYS A 36 11.17 -27.75 34.48
N GLU A 37 10.45 -26.65 34.29
CA GLU A 37 9.09 -26.71 33.73
C GLU A 37 9.06 -27.10 32.25
N ARG A 38 10.10 -26.79 31.47
CA ARG A 38 10.23 -27.27 30.09
C ARG A 38 10.40 -28.78 30.03
N GLU A 39 11.21 -29.35 30.91
CA GLU A 39 11.40 -30.80 31.01
C GLU A 39 10.09 -31.49 31.40
N ASN A 40 9.37 -30.94 32.40
CA ASN A 40 8.05 -31.42 32.80
C ASN A 40 7.06 -31.40 31.62
N TYR A 41 7.02 -30.28 30.87
CA TYR A 41 6.15 -30.13 29.71
C TYR A 41 6.47 -31.16 28.62
N GLN A 42 7.76 -31.40 28.35
CA GLN A 42 8.20 -32.35 27.34
C GLN A 42 7.85 -33.80 27.71
N LEU A 43 7.99 -34.18 28.99
CA LEU A 43 7.56 -35.48 29.50
C LEU A 43 6.04 -35.65 29.40
N ALA A 44 5.27 -34.62 29.76
CA ALA A 44 3.81 -34.63 29.65
C ALA A 44 3.34 -34.76 28.19
N ALA A 45 4.01 -34.08 27.26
CA ALA A 45 3.70 -34.13 25.83
C ALA A 45 3.96 -35.51 25.19
N GLN A 46 4.86 -36.31 25.77
CA GLN A 46 5.17 -37.67 25.32
C GLN A 46 4.29 -38.74 25.98
N SER A 47 3.47 -38.37 26.96
CA SER A 47 2.61 -39.33 27.66
C SER A 47 1.41 -39.75 26.80
N ASP A 48 1.13 -41.07 26.76
CA ASP A 48 0.00 -41.66 26.01
C ASP A 48 -1.39 -41.26 26.56
N ILE A 49 -1.43 -40.46 27.64
CA ILE A 49 -2.65 -40.08 28.37
C ILE A 49 -3.42 -38.95 27.66
N GLY A 50 -2.95 -38.44 26.52
CA GLY A 50 -3.73 -37.51 25.68
C GLY A 50 -3.85 -36.11 26.29
N GLY A 51 -2.74 -35.55 26.76
CA GLY A 51 -2.69 -34.15 27.21
C GLY A 51 -2.82 -33.15 26.05
N VAL A 52 -3.60 -32.09 26.24
CA VAL A 52 -3.74 -31.00 25.25
C VAL A 52 -2.72 -29.91 25.56
N SER A 53 -1.90 -29.56 24.57
CA SER A 53 -0.93 -28.45 24.67
C SER A 53 -1.65 -27.09 24.62
N ALA A 54 -1.48 -26.28 25.65
CA ALA A 54 -2.00 -24.92 25.66
C ALA A 54 -1.10 -23.98 24.83
N VAL A 55 -1.71 -23.20 23.94
CA VAL A 55 -1.00 -22.19 23.14
C VAL A 55 -0.94 -20.88 23.94
N PRO A 56 0.25 -20.27 24.13
CA PRO A 56 0.35 -19.01 24.83
C PRO A 56 -0.35 -17.91 24.04
N TYR A 57 -1.23 -17.18 24.73
CA TYR A 57 -1.89 -16.01 24.17
C TYR A 57 -1.01 -14.78 24.34
N PHE A 58 -0.88 -14.00 23.27
CA PHE A 58 -0.27 -12.68 23.29
C PHE A 58 -1.15 -11.69 22.54
N SER A 59 -1.12 -10.42 22.93
CA SER A 59 -1.86 -9.36 22.25
C SER A 59 -1.00 -8.76 21.13
N ILE A 60 -1.60 -8.60 19.95
CA ILE A 60 -1.01 -7.85 18.84
C ILE A 60 -1.80 -6.55 18.71
N ASN A 61 -1.08 -5.43 18.81
CA ASN A 61 -1.58 -4.10 18.46
C ASN A 61 -1.23 -3.84 17.00
N ASP A 62 -2.23 -3.88 16.13
CA ASP A 62 -2.08 -3.73 14.70
C ASP A 62 -2.82 -2.50 14.16
N MET A 63 -2.23 -1.90 13.13
CA MET A 63 -2.80 -0.76 12.42
C MET A 63 -2.52 -0.91 10.93
N PHE A 64 -3.58 -0.82 10.11
CA PHE A 64 -3.50 -0.87 8.67
C PHE A 64 -4.19 0.36 8.09
N GLN A 65 -3.39 1.35 7.67
CA GLN A 65 -3.89 2.66 7.27
C GLN A 65 -3.31 3.10 5.92
N LEU A 66 -4.13 3.74 5.10
CA LEU A 66 -3.69 4.33 3.84
C LEU A 66 -2.98 5.66 4.11
N ASN A 67 -1.73 5.77 3.67
CA ASN A 67 -1.01 7.04 3.70
C ASN A 67 -1.35 7.88 2.46
N HIS A 68 -1.76 9.13 2.67
CA HIS A 68 -2.13 10.03 1.58
C HIS A 68 -0.93 10.56 0.79
N GLU A 69 0.25 10.66 1.41
CA GLU A 69 1.42 11.27 0.77
C GLU A 69 2.04 10.39 -0.33
N ASP A 70 2.12 9.07 -0.12
CA ASP A 70 2.76 8.13 -1.04
C ASP A 70 1.79 7.11 -1.65
N ALA A 71 0.48 7.23 -1.36
CA ALA A 71 -0.58 6.35 -1.81
C ALA A 71 -0.23 4.86 -1.62
N SER A 72 0.26 4.55 -0.42
CA SER A 72 0.60 3.21 0.07
C SER A 72 -0.03 2.96 1.44
N TYR A 73 -0.31 1.70 1.76
CA TYR A 73 -0.75 1.30 3.08
C TYR A 73 0.44 1.10 4.01
N LEU A 74 0.33 1.62 5.23
CA LEU A 74 1.25 1.34 6.32
C LEU A 74 0.63 0.29 7.23
N LEU A 75 1.21 -0.90 7.24
CA LEU A 75 0.93 -1.96 8.21
C LEU A 75 1.91 -1.84 9.36
N THR A 76 1.41 -1.52 10.55
CA THR A 76 2.16 -1.54 11.80
C THR A 76 1.72 -2.71 12.65
N LEU A 77 2.67 -3.52 13.11
CA LEU A 77 2.46 -4.66 13.98
C LEU A 77 3.30 -4.47 15.25
N GLU A 78 2.66 -4.50 16.41
CA GLU A 78 3.34 -4.34 17.70
C GLU A 78 2.92 -5.45 18.66
N VAL A 79 3.92 -6.04 19.33
CA VAL A 79 3.77 -7.15 20.27
C VAL A 79 4.56 -6.84 21.54
N GLN A 80 4.07 -7.31 22.69
CA GLN A 80 4.72 -7.08 23.99
C GLN A 80 6.11 -7.72 24.10
N THR A 81 6.38 -8.74 23.28
CA THR A 81 7.63 -9.50 23.25
C THR A 81 8.32 -9.30 21.90
N ALA A 82 9.64 -9.55 21.88
CA ALA A 82 10.41 -9.43 20.66
C ALA A 82 9.86 -10.35 19.56
N ILE A 83 9.69 -9.82 18.37
CA ILE A 83 9.22 -10.58 17.21
C ILE A 83 10.39 -11.44 16.70
N ASP A 84 10.11 -12.71 16.39
CA ASP A 84 11.06 -13.60 15.71
C ASP A 84 10.97 -13.38 14.20
N ASN A 85 9.77 -13.58 13.66
CA ASN A 85 9.47 -13.36 12.26
C ASN A 85 8.00 -12.99 12.03
N VAL A 86 7.75 -12.32 10.92
CA VAL A 86 6.42 -12.07 10.37
C VAL A 86 6.38 -12.56 8.94
N LEU A 87 5.46 -13.47 8.63
CA LEU A 87 5.16 -13.86 7.25
C LEU A 87 3.97 -13.04 6.76
N ILE A 88 4.14 -12.38 5.62
CA ILE A 88 3.10 -11.66 4.89
C ILE A 88 2.71 -12.52 3.69
N GLN A 89 1.43 -12.86 3.60
CA GLN A 89 0.81 -13.58 2.50
C GLN A 89 -0.29 -12.72 1.88
N SER A 90 -0.38 -12.70 0.55
CA SER A 90 -1.42 -11.97 -0.18
C SER A 90 -2.02 -12.82 -1.28
N ASP A 91 -3.35 -12.79 -1.39
CA ASP A 91 -4.11 -13.37 -2.51
C ASP A 91 -4.31 -12.38 -3.68
N VAL A 92 -3.74 -11.18 -3.57
CA VAL A 92 -3.71 -10.14 -4.60
C VAL A 92 -2.30 -9.60 -4.81
N PRO A 93 -1.95 -9.16 -6.02
CA PRO A 93 -0.65 -8.57 -6.27
C PRO A 93 -0.53 -7.24 -5.52
N VAL A 94 0.53 -7.18 -4.72
CA VAL A 94 0.90 -6.02 -3.92
C VAL A 94 2.43 -5.91 -3.89
N ASP A 95 2.93 -4.68 -3.85
CA ASP A 95 4.36 -4.45 -3.69
C ASP A 95 4.67 -4.15 -2.22
N LEU A 96 5.72 -4.78 -1.70
CA LEU A 96 6.27 -4.41 -0.41
C LEU A 96 7.38 -3.38 -0.62
N LEU A 97 7.29 -2.24 0.06
CA LEU A 97 8.26 -1.16 -0.05
C LEU A 97 9.21 -1.20 1.14
N ASP A 98 10.49 -1.03 0.84
CA ASP A 98 11.52 -0.93 1.87
C ASP A 98 11.30 0.33 2.71
N SER A 99 11.40 0.15 4.03
CA SER A 99 11.35 1.24 5.00
C SER A 99 12.71 1.36 5.67
N GLU A 100 13.32 2.54 5.63
CA GLU A 100 14.61 2.81 6.29
C GLU A 100 14.57 2.57 7.80
N ARG A 101 13.36 2.63 8.40
CA ARG A 101 13.15 2.36 9.83
C ARG A 101 13.07 0.88 10.17
N ASN A 102 12.96 0.01 9.17
CA ASN A 102 12.81 -1.42 9.35
C ASN A 102 14.19 -2.10 9.27
N SER A 103 14.65 -2.68 10.38
CA SER A 103 15.89 -3.44 10.44
C SER A 103 15.71 -4.94 10.17
N ALA A 104 14.51 -5.39 9.82
CA ALA A 104 14.23 -6.78 9.52
C ALA A 104 14.79 -7.15 8.14
N VAL A 105 15.28 -8.38 8.04
CA VAL A 105 15.70 -8.94 6.75
C VAL A 105 14.49 -9.54 6.07
N VAL A 106 14.22 -9.12 4.83
CA VAL A 106 13.10 -9.59 4.02
C VAL A 106 13.57 -10.70 3.10
N SER A 107 12.81 -11.80 3.04
CA SER A 107 12.99 -12.86 2.05
C SER A 107 11.69 -13.12 1.32
N TYR A 108 11.72 -13.05 -0.01
CA TYR A 108 10.59 -13.36 -0.87
C TYR A 108 10.62 -14.84 -1.26
N SER A 109 9.51 -15.53 -1.08
CA SER A 109 9.34 -16.90 -1.55
C SER A 109 8.71 -16.89 -2.95
N SER A 110 9.12 -17.83 -3.79
CA SER A 110 8.47 -18.05 -5.09
C SER A 110 6.99 -18.38 -4.87
N CYS A 111 6.12 -17.69 -5.59
CA CYS A 111 4.68 -17.88 -5.53
C CYS A 111 4.17 -18.39 -6.88
N ASP A 112 3.22 -19.31 -6.86
CA ASP A 112 2.45 -19.70 -8.04
C ASP A 112 0.97 -19.32 -7.82
N PRO A 113 0.50 -18.24 -8.47
CA PRO A 113 -0.88 -17.79 -8.32
C PRO A 113 -1.91 -18.80 -8.82
N GLU A 114 -1.55 -19.66 -9.78
CA GLU A 114 -2.49 -20.61 -10.39
C GLU A 114 -2.73 -21.83 -9.50
N SER A 115 -1.69 -22.31 -8.81
CA SER A 115 -1.80 -23.48 -7.92
C SER A 115 -2.20 -23.11 -6.50
N ASP A 116 -1.58 -22.08 -5.93
CA ASP A 116 -1.62 -21.82 -4.49
C ASP A 116 -2.53 -20.63 -4.12
N GLY A 117 -2.97 -19.86 -5.13
CA GLY A 117 -3.74 -18.63 -4.94
C GLY A 117 -2.95 -17.50 -4.26
N ASN A 118 -1.64 -17.66 -4.11
CA ASN A 118 -0.75 -16.67 -3.49
C ASN A 118 -0.08 -15.82 -4.58
N PHE A 119 -0.25 -14.51 -4.48
CA PHE A 119 0.48 -13.54 -5.31
C PHE A 119 1.74 -13.03 -4.62
N LEU A 120 1.79 -13.07 -3.29
CA LEU A 120 2.95 -12.64 -2.51
C LEU A 120 3.13 -13.54 -1.29
N LEU A 121 4.37 -13.94 -1.04
CA LEU A 121 4.85 -14.55 0.19
C LEU A 121 6.18 -13.89 0.56
N ALA A 122 6.19 -13.14 1.66
CA ALA A 122 7.38 -12.46 2.15
C ALA A 122 7.56 -12.71 3.65
N THR A 123 8.75 -13.12 4.05
CA THR A 123 9.09 -13.31 5.45
C THR A 123 10.02 -12.21 5.92
N TYR A 124 9.60 -11.47 6.93
CA TYR A 124 10.40 -10.49 7.65
C TYR A 124 11.00 -11.14 8.89
N ARG A 125 12.33 -11.33 8.90
CA ARG A 125 13.05 -11.84 10.06
C ARG A 125 13.62 -10.69 10.88
N CYS A 126 13.14 -10.55 12.11
CA CYS A 126 13.57 -9.51 13.03
C CYS A 126 14.87 -9.95 13.73
N GLN A 127 16.00 -9.31 13.40
CA GLN A 127 17.30 -9.68 13.97
C GLN A 127 17.47 -9.15 15.41
N ALA A 128 17.06 -7.91 15.65
CA ALA A 128 17.11 -7.28 16.97
C ALA A 128 15.89 -7.66 17.84
N ASN A 129 15.92 -7.27 19.12
CA ASN A 129 14.77 -7.39 20.04
C ASN A 129 13.70 -6.33 19.71
N THR A 130 13.18 -6.37 18.48
CA THR A 130 12.17 -5.45 17.99
C THR A 130 10.80 -5.95 18.37
N THR A 131 10.04 -5.11 19.06
CA THR A 131 8.63 -5.35 19.44
C THR A 131 7.66 -4.82 18.40
N ARG A 132 8.12 -3.94 17.51
CA ARG A 132 7.32 -3.29 16.46
C ARG A 132 7.93 -3.53 15.09
N LEU A 133 7.08 -3.81 14.10
CA LEU A 133 7.43 -3.93 12.69
C LEU A 133 6.52 -3.00 11.88
N GLU A 134 7.11 -2.24 10.95
CA GLU A 134 6.40 -1.40 9.99
C GLU A 134 6.67 -1.90 8.57
N VAL A 135 5.60 -2.14 7.82
CA VAL A 135 5.65 -2.61 6.45
C VAL A 135 4.80 -1.69 5.58
N LYS A 136 5.42 -1.12 4.55
CA LYS A 136 4.70 -0.34 3.54
C LYS A 136 4.26 -1.27 2.41
N ILE A 137 2.98 -1.19 2.07
CA ILE A 137 2.33 -2.08 1.09
C ILE A 137 1.67 -1.20 0.04
N ARG A 138 2.00 -1.42 -1.23
CA ARG A 138 1.31 -0.77 -2.34
C ARG A 138 0.27 -1.71 -2.94
N SER A 139 -0.97 -1.25 -3.03
CA SER A 139 -2.04 -1.94 -3.74
C SER A 139 -2.21 -1.40 -5.16
N ILE A 140 -2.83 -2.22 -6.01
CA ILE A 140 -3.28 -1.84 -7.35
C ILE A 140 -4.79 -1.67 -7.30
N GLU A 141 -5.28 -0.53 -7.76
CA GLU A 141 -6.72 -0.24 -7.77
C GLU A 141 -7.46 -1.19 -8.72
N GLY A 142 -8.63 -1.66 -8.32
CA GLY A 142 -9.38 -2.70 -9.03
C GLY A 142 -9.03 -4.13 -8.65
N GLN A 143 -7.88 -4.37 -8.00
CA GLN A 143 -7.50 -5.67 -7.46
C GLN A 143 -7.77 -5.70 -5.95
N TYR A 144 -8.52 -6.69 -5.50
CA TYR A 144 -9.02 -6.76 -4.13
C TYR A 144 -9.03 -8.18 -3.59
N GLY A 145 -8.81 -8.29 -2.28
CA GLY A 145 -8.61 -9.56 -1.61
C GLY A 145 -8.13 -9.39 -0.18
N THR A 146 -7.51 -10.43 0.36
CA THR A 146 -7.05 -10.53 1.73
C THR A 146 -5.53 -10.56 1.81
N LEU A 147 -4.99 -9.69 2.67
CA LEU A 147 -3.61 -9.74 3.12
C LEU A 147 -3.56 -10.39 4.52
N GLN A 148 -2.76 -11.42 4.68
CA GLN A 148 -2.57 -12.12 5.95
C GLN A 148 -1.18 -11.86 6.50
N ALA A 149 -1.10 -11.54 7.79
CA ALA A 149 0.14 -11.43 8.53
C ALA A 149 0.18 -12.50 9.62
N TYR A 150 1.20 -13.35 9.58
CA TYR A 150 1.46 -14.43 10.52
C TYR A 150 2.60 -13.97 11.43
N ILE A 151 2.28 -13.65 12.68
CA ILE A 151 3.21 -13.05 13.64
C ILE A 151 3.70 -14.11 14.62
N THR A 152 5.00 -14.36 14.63
CA THR A 152 5.66 -15.29 15.54
C THR A 152 6.55 -14.52 16.53
N PRO A 153 6.17 -14.41 17.82
CA PRO A 153 7.03 -13.82 18.83
C PRO A 153 8.11 -14.80 19.32
N ARG A 154 9.14 -14.26 19.97
CA ARG A 154 10.17 -15.02 20.69
C ARG A 154 9.63 -15.48 22.05
N LEU A 155 8.63 -16.36 22.03
CA LEU A 155 8.04 -17.03 23.19
C LEU A 155 8.31 -18.53 23.16
N GLN A 156 8.28 -19.15 24.35
CA GLN A 156 8.32 -20.61 24.50
C GLN A 156 7.06 -21.07 25.25
N PRO A 157 6.24 -21.97 24.68
CA PRO A 157 6.38 -22.59 23.36
C PRO A 157 6.18 -21.59 22.21
N LYS A 158 6.79 -21.88 21.05
CA LYS A 158 6.59 -21.06 19.85
C LYS A 158 5.13 -21.16 19.40
N CYS A 159 4.53 -20.02 19.10
CA CYS A 159 3.18 -19.91 18.58
C CYS A 159 3.15 -18.86 17.48
N CYS A 160 2.10 -18.91 16.67
CA CYS A 160 1.86 -17.92 15.62
C CYS A 160 0.41 -17.47 15.73
N GLN A 161 0.19 -16.17 15.59
CA GLN A 161 -1.15 -15.60 15.45
C GLN A 161 -1.30 -14.96 14.07
N ILE A 162 -2.48 -15.09 13.49
CA ILE A 162 -2.80 -14.59 12.16
C ILE A 162 -3.67 -13.34 12.30
N ARG A 163 -3.29 -12.28 11.59
CA ARG A 163 -4.11 -11.09 11.36
C ARG A 163 -4.47 -11.00 9.89
N GLN A 164 -5.72 -10.65 9.61
CA GLN A 164 -6.25 -10.54 8.24
C GLN A 164 -6.68 -9.11 7.98
N TYR A 165 -6.22 -8.55 6.86
CA TYR A 165 -6.53 -7.20 6.40
C TYR A 165 -7.16 -7.29 5.02
N GLN A 166 -8.13 -6.42 4.76
CA GLN A 166 -8.87 -6.42 3.50
C GLN A 166 -8.34 -5.32 2.59
N ILE A 167 -7.84 -5.69 1.41
CA ILE A 167 -7.51 -4.76 0.34
C ILE A 167 -8.78 -4.55 -0.48
N LYS A 168 -9.31 -3.32 -0.41
CA LYS A 168 -10.59 -2.96 -1.02
C LYS A 168 -10.42 -2.74 -2.54
N PRO A 169 -11.48 -2.95 -3.36
CA PRO A 169 -11.46 -2.64 -4.78
C PRO A 169 -11.00 -1.22 -5.11
N LEU A 170 -11.51 -0.24 -4.37
CA LEU A 170 -11.10 1.17 -4.47
C LEU A 170 -10.18 1.53 -3.29
N SER A 171 -9.13 0.73 -3.12
CA SER A 171 -8.17 0.84 -2.01
C SER A 171 -7.40 2.17 -1.96
N LEU A 172 -7.38 2.95 -3.05
CA LEU A 172 -6.69 4.24 -3.10
C LEU A 172 -7.62 5.43 -2.85
N HIS A 173 -8.88 5.20 -2.49
CA HIS A 173 -9.81 6.28 -2.16
C HIS A 173 -9.76 6.61 -0.66
N CYS A 174 -9.93 7.87 -0.29
CA CYS A 174 -10.13 8.30 1.08
C CYS A 174 -11.39 9.13 1.22
N ARG A 175 -12.05 9.07 2.37
CA ARG A 175 -13.31 9.77 2.59
C ARG A 175 -13.05 11.27 2.77
N THR A 176 -13.86 12.09 2.12
CA THR A 176 -13.80 13.56 2.20
C THR A 176 -15.16 14.16 2.49
N HIS A 177 -15.19 15.44 2.86
CA HIS A 177 -16.43 16.19 3.14
C HIS A 177 -16.88 17.10 2.00
N THR A 178 -16.00 17.32 1.02
CA THR A 178 -16.22 18.26 -0.09
C THR A 178 -16.25 17.52 -1.41
N PHE A 179 -17.15 17.91 -2.29
CA PHE A 179 -17.26 17.36 -3.63
C PHE A 179 -17.31 18.50 -4.65
N ASP A 180 -16.46 18.40 -5.66
CA ASP A 180 -16.36 19.38 -6.74
C ASP A 180 -17.24 18.94 -7.92
N GLU A 181 -18.41 19.55 -8.02
CA GLU A 181 -19.40 19.26 -9.08
C GLU A 181 -19.02 19.87 -10.43
N THR A 182 -18.00 20.73 -10.50
CA THR A 182 -17.62 21.42 -11.74
C THR A 182 -16.84 20.52 -12.70
N ARG A 183 -16.36 19.37 -12.23
CA ARG A 183 -15.59 18.42 -13.01
C ARG A 183 -16.46 17.66 -14.03
N PRO A 184 -15.87 17.16 -15.13
CA PRO A 184 -16.59 16.30 -16.07
C PRO A 184 -16.84 14.91 -15.47
N LEU A 185 -17.97 14.75 -14.79
CA LEU A 185 -18.33 13.52 -14.09
C LEU A 185 -18.97 12.48 -15.02
N ASN A 186 -18.51 11.24 -14.90
CA ASN A 186 -19.17 10.03 -15.41
C ASN A 186 -20.12 9.50 -14.34
N THR A 187 -21.32 9.09 -14.75
CA THR A 187 -22.35 8.59 -13.83
C THR A 187 -22.62 7.12 -14.07
N LEU A 188 -22.72 6.33 -13.00
CA LEU A 188 -23.19 4.95 -12.97
C LEU A 188 -24.41 4.87 -12.07
N THR A 189 -25.54 4.43 -12.62
CA THR A 189 -26.78 4.23 -11.88
C THR A 189 -27.14 2.75 -11.87
N LEU A 190 -27.32 2.20 -10.68
CA LEU A 190 -27.78 0.83 -10.47
C LEU A 190 -29.19 0.86 -9.90
N ARG A 191 -30.09 0.10 -10.51
CA ARG A 191 -31.47 -0.09 -10.04
C ARG A 191 -31.74 -1.58 -9.87
N GLY A 192 -32.44 -1.96 -8.81
CA GLY A 192 -32.72 -3.37 -8.58
C GLY A 192 -33.48 -3.62 -7.29
N ALA A 193 -33.81 -4.88 -7.04
CA ALA A 193 -34.57 -5.30 -5.87
C ALA A 193 -33.67 -5.56 -4.64
N PHE A 194 -32.74 -4.64 -4.34
CA PHE A 194 -31.86 -4.74 -3.17
C PHE A 194 -32.34 -3.89 -1.99
N ALA A 195 -32.17 -4.40 -0.78
CA ALA A 195 -32.41 -3.67 0.45
C ALA A 195 -31.31 -2.64 0.73
N LEU A 196 -31.60 -1.64 1.58
CA LEU A 196 -30.62 -0.62 1.96
C LEU A 196 -29.38 -1.23 2.63
N ALA A 197 -29.56 -2.25 3.47
CA ALA A 197 -28.46 -2.95 4.13
C ALA A 197 -27.56 -3.72 3.14
N GLU A 198 -28.12 -4.25 2.06
CA GLU A 198 -27.36 -5.00 1.05
C GLU A 198 -26.44 -4.06 0.27
N ILE A 199 -26.97 -2.97 -0.28
CA ILE A 199 -26.16 -1.98 -0.99
C ILE A 199 -25.13 -1.32 -0.07
N HIS A 200 -25.46 -1.08 1.20
CA HIS A 200 -24.51 -0.59 2.19
C HIS A 200 -23.36 -1.58 2.39
N SER A 201 -23.66 -2.88 2.53
CA SER A 201 -22.62 -3.92 2.66
C SER A 201 -21.71 -4.00 1.44
N TRP A 202 -22.25 -3.81 0.23
CA TRP A 202 -21.46 -3.78 -0.99
C TRP A 202 -20.56 -2.55 -1.05
N ILE A 203 -21.03 -1.39 -0.58
CA ILE A 203 -20.22 -0.16 -0.50
C ILE A 203 -19.11 -0.30 0.55
N VAL A 204 -19.39 -0.87 1.73
CA VAL A 204 -18.39 -1.20 2.76
C VAL A 204 -17.33 -2.19 2.24
N PHE A 205 -17.74 -3.09 1.34
CA PHE A 205 -16.81 -3.98 0.66
C PHE A 205 -15.95 -3.24 -0.38
N CYS A 206 -16.52 -2.31 -1.15
CA CYS A 206 -15.83 -1.60 -2.23
C CYS A 206 -14.88 -0.50 -1.75
N MET A 207 -15.24 0.21 -0.68
CA MET A 207 -14.57 1.44 -0.25
C MET A 207 -13.92 1.29 1.13
N PRO A 208 -12.77 1.95 1.36
CA PRO A 208 -12.26 2.16 2.71
C PRO A 208 -13.07 3.24 3.46
N GLU A 209 -12.90 3.30 4.79
CA GLU A 209 -13.42 4.37 5.66
C GLU A 209 -14.97 4.55 5.66
N VAL A 210 -15.70 3.52 5.21
CA VAL A 210 -17.15 3.45 5.38
C VAL A 210 -17.46 2.71 6.69
N PRO A 211 -18.28 3.30 7.59
CA PRO A 211 -18.70 2.62 8.80
C PRO A 211 -19.40 1.30 8.47
N GLU A 212 -19.08 0.21 9.18
CA GLU A 212 -19.78 -1.08 9.00
C GLU A 212 -21.26 -0.99 9.39
N ARG A 213 -21.58 -0.09 10.32
CA ARG A 213 -22.95 0.18 10.72
C ARG A 213 -23.57 1.18 9.76
N MET A 214 -24.72 0.80 9.22
CA MET A 214 -25.51 1.64 8.34
C MET A 214 -25.86 2.97 9.02
N PRO A 215 -25.67 4.12 8.33
CA PRO A 215 -26.16 5.40 8.81
C PRO A 215 -27.68 5.38 9.04
N PRO A 216 -28.21 6.09 10.04
CA PRO A 216 -29.64 6.20 10.24
C PRO A 216 -30.26 6.99 9.07
N GLY A 217 -31.31 6.43 8.46
CA GLY A 217 -32.04 7.07 7.35
C GLY A 217 -32.42 6.09 6.25
N GLU A 218 -33.15 6.60 5.25
CA GLU A 218 -33.56 5.82 4.07
C GLU A 218 -32.55 5.89 2.91
N CYS A 219 -31.61 6.83 2.99
CA CYS A 219 -30.54 7.03 2.02
C CYS A 219 -29.26 7.50 2.71
N ALA A 220 -28.13 7.36 2.03
CA ALA A 220 -26.86 7.90 2.48
C ALA A 220 -26.00 8.37 1.30
N THR A 221 -25.15 9.35 1.61
CA THR A 221 -24.22 9.97 0.66
C THR A 221 -22.82 9.98 1.25
N PHE A 222 -21.84 9.59 0.45
CA PHE A 222 -20.42 9.65 0.79
C PHE A 222 -19.65 10.29 -0.35
N TYR A 223 -18.60 11.03 0.00
CA TYR A 223 -17.66 11.61 -0.95
C TYR A 223 -16.28 11.03 -0.69
N PHE A 224 -15.58 10.71 -1.77
CA PHE A 224 -14.24 10.17 -1.73
C PHE A 224 -13.34 10.91 -2.70
N LYS A 225 -12.04 10.86 -2.41
CA LYS A 225 -10.98 11.39 -3.26
C LYS A 225 -9.89 10.33 -3.43
N SER A 226 -9.40 10.10 -4.64
CA SER A 226 -8.25 9.23 -4.88
C SER A 226 -6.98 9.89 -4.31
N THR A 227 -6.24 9.17 -3.48
CA THR A 227 -4.97 9.64 -2.90
C THR A 227 -3.87 9.75 -3.95
N PHE A 228 -3.95 8.98 -5.04
CA PHE A 228 -2.93 8.98 -6.07
C PHE A 228 -3.22 9.95 -7.21
N LEU A 229 -4.46 9.97 -7.72
CA LEU A 229 -4.85 10.78 -8.88
C LEU A 229 -5.64 12.04 -8.53
N ASP A 230 -6.00 12.26 -7.26
CA ASP A 230 -6.84 13.39 -6.81
C ASP A 230 -8.22 13.50 -7.52
N THR A 231 -8.66 12.41 -8.14
CA THR A 231 -9.98 12.24 -8.74
C THR A 231 -11.03 12.13 -7.65
N VAL A 232 -12.26 12.55 -7.94
CA VAL A 232 -13.36 12.58 -6.98
C VAL A 232 -14.36 11.47 -7.26
N LEU A 233 -15.04 11.02 -6.21
CA LEU A 233 -16.06 10.00 -6.30
C LEU A 233 -17.21 10.31 -5.35
N TYR A 234 -18.36 10.57 -5.94
CA TYR A 234 -19.66 10.68 -5.29
C TYR A 234 -20.31 9.32 -5.21
N CYS A 235 -20.80 8.96 -4.03
CA CYS A 235 -21.59 7.76 -3.81
C CYS A 235 -22.90 8.14 -3.12
N TYR A 236 -24.02 7.87 -3.77
CA TYR A 236 -25.35 7.97 -3.20
C TYR A 236 -26.08 6.64 -3.34
N TYR A 237 -26.81 6.26 -2.30
CA TYR A 237 -27.64 5.07 -2.36
C TYR A 237 -28.86 5.19 -1.46
N LYS A 238 -29.93 4.54 -1.90
CA LYS A 238 -31.17 4.31 -1.16
C LYS A 238 -31.65 2.89 -1.47
N LYS A 239 -32.77 2.48 -0.86
CA LYS A 239 -33.39 1.19 -1.18
C LYS A 239 -33.71 1.10 -2.68
N GLY A 240 -33.15 0.10 -3.35
CA GLY A 240 -33.38 -0.23 -4.75
C GLY A 240 -32.76 0.70 -5.81
N GLU A 241 -32.02 1.73 -5.42
CA GLU A 241 -31.33 2.62 -6.35
C GLU A 241 -30.02 3.15 -5.76
N SER A 242 -28.94 3.13 -6.54
CA SER A 242 -27.67 3.78 -6.20
C SER A 242 -27.07 4.50 -7.41
N VAL A 243 -26.39 5.61 -7.13
CA VAL A 243 -25.79 6.51 -8.11
C VAL A 243 -24.35 6.79 -7.68
N PHE A 244 -23.42 6.51 -8.57
CA PHE A 244 -22.00 6.80 -8.41
C PHE A 244 -21.59 7.81 -9.47
N LYS A 245 -20.86 8.87 -9.09
CA LYS A 245 -20.33 9.85 -10.06
C LYS A 245 -18.84 10.05 -9.84
N SER A 246 -18.04 10.02 -10.89
CA SER A 246 -16.59 10.23 -10.81
C SER A 246 -16.03 10.86 -12.07
N ASP A 247 -15.04 11.73 -11.93
CA ASP A 247 -14.22 12.24 -13.03
C ASP A 247 -13.26 11.19 -13.60
N ASN A 248 -13.13 10.03 -12.95
CA ASN A 248 -12.38 8.88 -13.43
C ASN A 248 -13.30 7.74 -13.90
N ILE A 249 -13.21 7.38 -15.18
CA ILE A 249 -13.98 6.28 -15.77
C ILE A 249 -13.52 4.89 -15.30
N SER A 250 -12.25 4.71 -14.94
CA SER A 250 -11.76 3.43 -14.37
C SER A 250 -12.40 3.15 -13.02
N THR A 251 -12.59 4.17 -12.18
CA THR A 251 -13.33 4.04 -10.92
C THR A 251 -14.75 3.54 -11.15
N ILE A 252 -15.42 4.05 -12.19
CA ILE A 252 -16.76 3.59 -12.59
C ILE A 252 -16.74 2.15 -13.14
N SER A 253 -15.72 1.79 -13.94
CA SER A 253 -15.51 0.43 -14.45
C SER A 253 -15.37 -0.58 -13.31
N ILE A 254 -14.52 -0.27 -12.33
CA ILE A 254 -14.28 -1.10 -11.14
C ILE A 254 -15.57 -1.27 -10.34
N LEU A 255 -16.29 -0.17 -10.06
CA LEU A 255 -17.55 -0.23 -9.31
C LEU A 255 -18.59 -1.08 -10.02
N LYS A 256 -18.76 -0.89 -11.33
CA LYS A 256 -19.67 -1.69 -12.14
C LYS A 256 -19.35 -3.18 -11.99
N ASP A 257 -18.11 -3.58 -12.21
CA ASP A 257 -17.70 -4.99 -12.19
C ASP A 257 -17.89 -5.63 -10.81
N VAL A 258 -17.49 -4.93 -9.73
CA VAL A 258 -17.58 -5.45 -8.37
C VAL A 258 -19.02 -5.51 -7.89
N LEU A 259 -19.82 -4.45 -8.09
CA LEU A 259 -21.21 -4.40 -7.64
C LEU A 259 -22.08 -5.41 -8.41
N THR A 260 -21.82 -5.60 -9.70
CA THR A 260 -22.48 -6.65 -10.50
C THR A 260 -22.15 -8.04 -9.94
N ARG A 261 -20.88 -8.28 -9.56
CA ARG A 261 -20.45 -9.54 -8.95
C ARG A 261 -21.11 -9.79 -7.60
N GLU A 262 -21.17 -8.80 -6.72
CA GLU A 262 -21.83 -8.90 -5.41
C GLU A 262 -23.34 -9.15 -5.53
N ALA A 263 -24.01 -8.45 -6.46
CA ALA A 263 -25.42 -8.70 -6.74
C ALA A 263 -25.65 -10.12 -7.26
N THR A 264 -24.77 -10.62 -8.13
CA THR A 264 -24.85 -11.98 -8.68
C THR A 264 -24.66 -13.04 -7.59
N LYS A 265 -23.72 -12.84 -6.65
CA LYS A 265 -23.54 -13.72 -5.47
C LYS A 265 -24.82 -13.82 -4.63
N LYS A 266 -25.59 -12.74 -4.54
CA LYS A 266 -26.88 -12.67 -3.83
C LYS A 266 -28.09 -13.00 -4.70
N LYS A 267 -27.89 -13.35 -5.98
CA LYS A 267 -28.96 -13.61 -6.97
C LYS A 267 -29.92 -12.43 -7.16
N ILE A 268 -29.41 -11.21 -7.04
CA ILE A 268 -30.17 -9.97 -7.28
C ILE A 268 -29.93 -9.52 -8.71
N SER A 269 -31.01 -9.32 -9.47
CA SER A 269 -30.93 -8.72 -10.81
C SER A 269 -30.79 -7.20 -10.70
N LEU A 270 -29.79 -6.65 -11.37
CA LEU A 270 -29.54 -5.22 -11.47
C LEU A 270 -29.77 -4.73 -12.90
N ASP A 271 -30.46 -3.61 -13.01
CA ASP A 271 -30.47 -2.76 -14.18
C ASP A 271 -29.36 -1.71 -14.02
N ILE A 272 -28.44 -1.68 -14.99
CA ILE A 272 -27.20 -0.88 -14.93
C ILE A 272 -27.22 0.10 -16.08
N SER A 273 -27.22 1.38 -15.77
CA SER A 273 -27.11 2.47 -16.74
C SER A 273 -25.88 3.32 -16.44
N PHE A 274 -25.25 3.82 -17.49
CA PHE A 274 -24.08 4.69 -17.39
C PHE A 274 -24.21 5.86 -18.34
N ASP A 275 -23.70 7.01 -17.91
CA ASP A 275 -23.61 8.25 -18.67
C ASP A 275 -22.16 8.72 -18.62
N ILE A 276 -21.47 8.68 -19.76
CA ILE A 276 -20.04 8.93 -19.85
C ILE A 276 -19.83 10.29 -20.50
N ASN A 277 -19.12 11.16 -19.79
CA ASN A 277 -18.77 12.47 -20.30
C ASN A 277 -17.53 12.37 -21.20
N GLU A 278 -17.65 12.70 -22.48
CA GLU A 278 -16.53 12.62 -23.43
C GLU A 278 -15.33 13.51 -23.03
N GLU A 279 -15.56 14.58 -22.26
CA GLU A 279 -14.52 15.48 -21.75
C GLU A 279 -13.81 14.92 -20.50
N SER A 280 -14.31 13.85 -19.87
CA SER A 280 -13.68 13.31 -18.66
C SER A 280 -12.28 12.75 -18.95
N VAL A 281 -12.11 12.10 -20.11
CA VAL A 281 -10.84 11.48 -20.49
C VAL A 281 -9.76 12.54 -20.80
N PRO A 282 -9.99 13.54 -21.66
CA PRO A 282 -9.03 14.64 -21.84
C PRO A 282 -8.73 15.38 -20.54
N HIS A 283 -9.74 15.64 -19.70
CA HIS A 283 -9.55 16.27 -18.40
C HIS A 283 -8.62 15.45 -17.51
N MET A 284 -8.84 14.14 -17.43
CA MET A 284 -8.02 13.23 -16.63
C MET A 284 -6.59 13.13 -17.15
N LEU A 285 -6.38 13.04 -18.46
CA LEU A 285 -5.04 13.02 -19.05
C LEU A 285 -4.28 14.32 -18.77
N ARG A 286 -4.95 15.48 -18.86
CA ARG A 286 -4.39 16.77 -18.46
C ARG A 286 -4.11 16.84 -16.96
N PHE A 287 -4.90 16.16 -16.14
CA PHE A 287 -4.69 16.09 -14.70
C PHE A 287 -3.49 15.22 -14.32
N ILE A 288 -3.24 14.13 -15.05
CA ILE A 288 -2.09 13.24 -14.86
C ILE A 288 -0.80 13.86 -15.42
N HIS A 289 -0.91 14.69 -16.45
CA HIS A 289 0.22 15.27 -17.19
C HIS A 289 1.32 15.89 -16.30
N PRO A 290 1.03 16.78 -15.33
CA PRO A 290 2.08 17.37 -14.48
C PRO A 290 2.85 16.32 -13.68
N LYS A 291 2.18 15.26 -13.21
CA LYS A 291 2.83 14.18 -12.46
C LYS A 291 3.76 13.38 -13.37
N LEU A 292 3.34 13.08 -14.60
CA LEU A 292 4.18 12.39 -15.59
C LEU A 292 5.38 13.24 -16.03
N GLU A 293 5.14 14.50 -16.38
CA GLU A 293 6.18 15.42 -16.83
C GLU A 293 7.26 15.59 -15.75
N TYR A 294 6.86 15.74 -14.48
CA TYR A 294 7.78 15.80 -13.36
C TYR A 294 8.66 14.55 -13.27
N GLN A 295 8.08 13.34 -13.35
CA GLN A 295 8.85 12.09 -13.27
C GLN A 295 9.81 11.91 -14.45
N LEU A 296 9.43 12.34 -15.66
CA LEU A 296 10.30 12.30 -16.84
C LEU A 296 11.43 13.33 -16.76
N LEU A 297 11.14 14.52 -16.24
CA LEU A 297 12.14 15.57 -16.04
C LEU A 297 13.13 15.22 -14.93
N LEU A 298 12.66 14.58 -13.84
CA LEU A 298 13.50 14.11 -12.75
C LEU A 298 14.62 13.18 -13.25
N ALA A 299 14.30 12.24 -14.15
CA ALA A 299 15.29 11.36 -14.76
C ALA A 299 16.36 12.15 -15.54
N LYS A 300 15.96 13.15 -16.33
CA LYS A 300 16.88 14.01 -17.07
C LYS A 300 17.76 14.85 -16.14
N LYS A 301 17.20 15.39 -15.06
CA LYS A 301 17.95 16.16 -14.05
C LYS A 301 18.99 15.29 -13.37
N VAL A 302 18.65 14.07 -12.99
CA VAL A 302 19.59 13.16 -12.30
C VAL A 302 20.74 12.72 -13.20
N GLN A 303 20.48 12.51 -14.49
CA GLN A 303 21.53 12.17 -15.47
C GLN A 303 22.66 13.21 -15.55
N VAL A 304 22.37 14.49 -15.27
CA VAL A 304 23.39 15.56 -15.30
C VAL A 304 24.03 15.85 -13.94
N ILE A 305 23.50 15.32 -12.84
CA ILE A 305 24.01 15.61 -11.48
C ILE A 305 25.48 15.24 -11.34
N ASP A 306 25.90 14.05 -11.81
CA ASP A 306 27.27 13.58 -11.61
C ASP A 306 28.25 14.46 -12.38
N ALA A 307 27.94 14.81 -13.63
CA ALA A 307 28.75 15.73 -14.43
C ALA A 307 28.84 17.13 -13.79
N LEU A 308 27.75 17.63 -13.22
CA LEU A 308 27.73 18.92 -12.52
C LEU A 308 28.52 18.87 -11.20
N LYS A 309 28.44 17.76 -10.45
CA LYS A 309 29.22 17.55 -9.22
C LYS A 309 30.71 17.51 -9.54
N ASP A 310 31.10 16.84 -10.62
CA ASP A 310 32.48 16.81 -11.08
C ASP A 310 32.99 18.21 -11.46
N LEU A 311 32.20 19.00 -12.19
CA LEU A 311 32.56 20.39 -12.51
C LEU A 311 32.76 21.25 -11.26
N LYS A 312 31.91 21.08 -10.24
CA LYS A 312 32.04 21.79 -8.95
C LYS A 312 33.30 21.42 -8.16
N VAL A 313 33.83 20.21 -8.35
CA VAL A 313 35.09 19.79 -7.71
C VAL A 313 36.29 20.46 -8.39
N HIS A 314 36.20 20.70 -9.70
CA HIS A 314 37.29 21.27 -10.49
C HIS A 314 37.29 22.79 -10.58
N GLU A 315 36.12 23.43 -10.48
CA GLU A 315 35.98 24.88 -10.59
C GLU A 315 35.45 25.50 -9.28
N ASN A 316 36.18 26.49 -8.77
CA ASN A 316 35.82 27.21 -7.54
C ASN A 316 34.67 28.22 -7.75
N ASP A 317 34.39 28.62 -9.00
CA ASP A 317 33.34 29.56 -9.35
C ASP A 317 32.32 28.88 -10.27
N LEU A 318 31.05 28.92 -9.89
CA LEU A 318 29.94 28.31 -10.63
C LEU A 318 29.08 29.36 -11.35
N SER A 319 29.52 30.63 -11.40
CA SER A 319 28.78 31.72 -12.05
C SER A 319 28.61 31.54 -13.57
N PHE A 320 29.38 30.64 -14.19
CA PHE A 320 29.27 30.29 -15.61
C PHE A 320 28.10 29.34 -15.89
N LEU A 321 27.60 28.62 -14.86
CA LEU A 321 26.46 27.72 -15.01
C LEU A 321 25.15 28.51 -15.09
N ALA A 322 24.24 28.04 -15.94
CA ALA A 322 22.88 28.55 -15.96
C ALA A 322 22.20 28.32 -14.59
N PRO A 323 21.28 29.20 -14.16
CA PRO A 323 20.63 29.10 -12.86
C PRO A 323 19.90 27.76 -12.64
N GLU A 324 19.38 27.16 -13.72
CA GLU A 324 18.72 25.85 -13.70
C GLU A 324 19.67 24.72 -13.26
N TYR A 325 20.94 24.75 -13.70
CA TYR A 325 21.94 23.75 -13.29
C TYR A 325 22.48 24.01 -11.89
N GLN A 326 22.54 25.27 -11.47
CA GLN A 326 22.86 25.63 -10.08
C GLN A 326 21.78 25.12 -9.11
N GLU A 327 20.50 25.25 -9.49
CA GLU A 327 19.39 24.71 -8.72
C GLU A 327 19.48 23.18 -8.60
N ILE A 328 19.73 22.47 -9.71
CA ILE A 328 19.93 21.01 -9.72
C ILE A 328 21.06 20.59 -8.78
N LEU A 329 22.19 21.32 -8.80
CA LEU A 329 23.32 21.09 -7.90
C LEU A 329 22.96 21.30 -6.43
N ASN A 330 22.18 22.33 -6.13
CA ASN A 330 21.75 22.63 -4.76
C ASN A 330 20.77 21.58 -4.23
N SER A 331 19.89 21.05 -5.08
CA SER A 331 18.91 20.01 -4.73
C SER A 331 19.39 18.58 -5.01
N SER A 332 20.68 18.35 -5.27
CA SER A 332 21.16 17.08 -5.83
C SER A 332 20.80 15.85 -5.00
N ASP A 333 20.90 15.97 -3.68
CA ASP A 333 20.71 14.84 -2.77
C ASP A 333 19.22 14.48 -2.65
N GLN A 334 18.34 15.48 -2.72
CA GLN A 334 16.88 15.29 -2.77
C GLN A 334 16.47 14.65 -4.10
N LEU A 335 16.97 15.16 -5.24
CA LEU A 335 16.69 14.60 -6.56
C LEU A 335 17.16 13.14 -6.67
N GLN A 336 18.35 12.82 -6.15
CA GLN A 336 18.85 11.43 -6.11
C GLN A 336 17.98 10.53 -5.23
N LEU A 337 17.48 11.03 -4.08
CA LEU A 337 16.57 10.26 -3.21
C LEU A 337 15.22 10.00 -3.90
N GLU A 338 14.64 11.01 -4.54
CA GLU A 338 13.38 10.88 -5.29
C GLU A 338 13.55 9.94 -6.49
N TYR A 339 14.68 10.01 -7.18
CA TYR A 339 14.97 9.15 -8.33
C TYR A 339 14.99 7.66 -7.97
N LYS A 340 15.37 7.29 -6.74
CA LYS A 340 15.27 5.90 -6.28
C LYS A 340 13.83 5.37 -6.31
N ARG A 341 12.83 6.25 -6.15
CA ARG A 341 11.39 5.90 -6.17
C ARG A 341 10.76 6.10 -7.55
N GLN A 342 11.38 6.91 -8.41
CA GLN A 342 10.85 7.33 -9.71
C GLN A 342 10.44 6.19 -10.65
N PRO A 343 11.21 5.09 -10.84
CA PRO A 343 10.83 4.01 -11.74
C PRO A 343 9.47 3.40 -11.38
N CYS A 344 9.25 3.25 -10.08
CA CYS A 344 8.05 2.64 -9.54
C CYS A 344 6.83 3.58 -9.62
N HIS A 345 7.03 4.89 -9.41
CA HIS A 345 5.98 5.88 -9.64
C HIS A 345 5.58 5.96 -11.12
N LEU A 346 6.56 5.90 -12.02
CA LEU A 346 6.34 5.98 -13.47
C LEU A 346 5.62 4.72 -13.99
N GLU A 347 6.04 3.52 -13.57
CA GLU A 347 5.35 2.27 -13.88
C GLU A 347 3.88 2.31 -13.43
N ARG A 348 3.61 2.83 -12.23
CA ARG A 348 2.24 2.99 -11.73
C ARG A 348 1.41 3.96 -12.56
N LEU A 349 1.97 5.10 -12.98
CA LEU A 349 1.29 6.05 -13.85
C LEU A 349 0.97 5.41 -15.22
N PHE A 350 1.92 4.66 -15.79
CA PHE A 350 1.72 3.95 -17.05
C PHE A 350 0.65 2.87 -16.94
N GLY A 351 0.64 2.11 -15.84
CA GLY A 351 -0.40 1.14 -15.51
C GLY A 351 -1.78 1.81 -15.49
N MET A 352 -1.93 2.90 -14.73
CA MET A 352 -3.21 3.61 -14.61
C MET A 352 -3.69 4.21 -15.94
N ILE A 353 -2.81 4.75 -16.78
CA ILE A 353 -3.19 5.25 -18.11
C ILE A 353 -3.58 4.08 -19.03
N THR A 354 -2.90 2.94 -18.90
CA THR A 354 -3.23 1.74 -19.66
C THR A 354 -4.61 1.20 -19.26
N ASP A 355 -4.90 1.11 -17.96
CA ASP A 355 -6.20 0.69 -17.45
C ASP A 355 -7.30 1.67 -17.87
N LEU A 356 -7.04 2.99 -17.77
CA LEU A 356 -7.92 4.03 -18.27
C LEU A 356 -8.27 3.83 -19.75
N TYR A 357 -7.27 3.57 -20.59
CA TYR A 357 -7.49 3.30 -22.02
C TYR A 357 -8.36 2.06 -22.23
N ILE A 358 -8.07 0.96 -21.54
CA ILE A 358 -8.84 -0.28 -21.66
C ILE A 358 -10.30 -0.06 -21.22
N ASP A 359 -10.52 0.64 -20.10
CA ASP A 359 -11.84 0.88 -19.54
C ASP A 359 -12.69 1.77 -20.44
N VAL A 360 -12.13 2.85 -21.00
CA VAL A 360 -12.83 3.74 -21.94
C VAL A 360 -13.40 2.97 -23.14
N TYR A 361 -12.60 2.09 -23.73
CA TYR A 361 -13.05 1.29 -24.87
C TYR A 361 -13.94 0.11 -24.46
N LYS A 362 -13.75 -0.44 -23.26
CA LYS A 362 -14.65 -1.45 -22.68
C LYS A 362 -16.08 -0.91 -22.54
N PHE A 363 -16.26 0.34 -22.12
CA PHE A 363 -17.59 0.97 -22.09
C PHE A 363 -18.18 1.21 -23.48
N LYS A 364 -17.34 1.39 -24.50
CA LYS A 364 -17.75 1.42 -25.92
C LYS A 364 -17.99 0.03 -26.52
N GLY A 365 -17.78 -1.05 -25.76
CA GLY A 365 -17.92 -2.43 -26.23
C GLY A 365 -16.77 -2.93 -27.11
N ILE A 366 -15.61 -2.26 -27.10
CA ILE A 366 -14.46 -2.55 -27.96
C ILE A 366 -13.31 -3.09 -27.11
N ASN A 367 -12.70 -4.21 -27.52
CA ASN A 367 -11.50 -4.73 -26.89
C ASN A 367 -10.25 -4.16 -27.56
N VAL A 368 -9.44 -3.42 -26.79
CA VAL A 368 -8.24 -2.72 -27.29
C VAL A 368 -6.92 -3.25 -26.72
N LYS A 369 -6.92 -4.45 -26.10
CA LYS A 369 -5.72 -5.03 -25.50
C LYS A 369 -4.53 -5.16 -26.47
N SER A 370 -4.80 -5.39 -27.76
CA SER A 370 -3.75 -5.47 -28.80
C SER A 370 -3.03 -4.15 -29.07
N LYS A 371 -3.64 -3.01 -28.73
CA LYS A 371 -3.07 -1.67 -28.92
C LYS A 371 -2.26 -1.17 -27.72
N VAL A 372 -2.24 -1.91 -26.60
CA VAL A 372 -1.47 -1.56 -25.39
C VAL A 372 0.02 -1.37 -25.67
N PRO A 373 0.70 -2.22 -26.47
CA PRO A 373 2.11 -1.99 -26.79
C PRO A 373 2.36 -0.66 -27.52
N SER A 374 1.45 -0.23 -28.40
CA SER A 374 1.53 1.06 -29.08
C SER A 374 1.31 2.23 -28.11
N LEU A 375 0.40 2.09 -27.14
CA LEU A 375 0.22 3.08 -26.08
C LEU A 375 1.51 3.23 -25.25
N LEU A 376 2.15 2.12 -24.88
CA LEU A 376 3.41 2.16 -24.14
C LEU A 376 4.54 2.86 -24.91
N GLN A 377 4.57 2.72 -26.25
CA GLN A 377 5.51 3.47 -27.08
C GLN A 377 5.26 4.99 -27.04
N ILE A 378 3.99 5.41 -27.04
CA ILE A 378 3.61 6.83 -26.91
C ILE A 378 3.98 7.34 -25.51
N LEU A 379 3.76 6.55 -24.46
CA LEU A 379 4.13 6.92 -23.10
C LEU A 379 5.65 7.03 -22.90
N ASN A 380 6.45 6.21 -23.58
CA ASN A 380 7.90 6.32 -23.58
C ASN A 380 8.40 7.58 -24.31
N ASN A 381 7.75 7.95 -25.42
CA ASN A 381 8.02 9.18 -26.17
C ASN A 381 6.97 10.25 -25.86
N TYR A 382 6.75 10.48 -24.57
CA TYR A 382 5.58 11.19 -24.06
C TYR A 382 5.34 12.55 -24.72
N ASP A 383 4.16 12.69 -25.32
CA ASP A 383 3.56 13.94 -25.78
C ASP A 383 2.06 13.93 -25.46
N LEU A 384 1.56 15.01 -24.83
CA LEU A 384 0.20 15.06 -24.31
C LEU A 384 -0.85 15.07 -25.44
N GLU A 385 -0.62 15.84 -26.50
CA GLU A 385 -1.56 15.94 -27.62
C GLU A 385 -1.61 14.65 -28.43
N THR A 386 -0.47 14.00 -28.62
CA THR A 386 -0.39 12.67 -29.22
C THR A 386 -1.11 11.63 -28.36
N LEU A 387 -0.99 11.70 -27.03
CA LEU A 387 -1.70 10.80 -26.13
C LEU A 387 -3.22 11.02 -26.16
N ILE A 388 -3.68 12.26 -26.08
CA ILE A 388 -5.12 12.60 -26.16
C ILE A 388 -5.68 12.16 -27.52
N SER A 389 -4.98 12.47 -28.62
CA SER A 389 -5.43 12.06 -29.96
C SER A 389 -5.47 10.54 -30.11
N PHE A 390 -4.55 9.79 -29.49
CA PHE A 390 -4.60 8.33 -29.46
C PHE A 390 -5.83 7.80 -28.72
N PHE A 391 -6.23 8.40 -27.59
CA PHE A 391 -7.46 8.04 -26.87
C PHE A 391 -8.75 8.41 -27.62
N GLN A 392 -8.71 9.48 -28.40
CA GLN A 392 -9.84 9.96 -29.19
C GLN A 392 -9.92 9.31 -30.57
N ALA A 393 -8.86 8.62 -31.03
CA ALA A 393 -8.81 7.98 -32.32
C ALA A 393 -9.94 6.94 -32.46
N LYS A 394 -10.99 7.34 -33.18
CA LYS A 394 -12.06 6.46 -33.64
C LYS A 394 -11.49 5.62 -34.78
N ARG A 395 -11.02 4.40 -34.50
CA ARG A 395 -10.89 3.29 -35.46
C ARG A 395 -10.57 1.98 -34.77
#